data_AF-A0A7R9VJL1-F1
#
_entry.id   AF-A0A7R9VJL1-F1
#
_cell.length_a   1.000
_cell.length_b   1.000
_cell.length_c   1.000
_cell.angle_alpha   90.00
_cell.angle_beta   90.00
_cell.angle_gamma   90.00
#
_symmetry.space_group_name_H-M   'P 1'
#
loop_
_entity.id
_entity.type
_entity.pdbx_description
1 polymer ?
#
loop_
_entity_poly.entity_id
_entity_poly.type
_entity_poly.pdbx_seq_one_letter_code
_entity_poly.pdbx_strand_id
1 'polypeptide(L)'
;VKSSPDLARLPTFSKAASLKGIDVISCRIWFDRTVPTRTPANVFSRFDALRGAGGTFFMLDQLQGNTDELWGEASDAKEEKETSDDEDVESGGDEGVVAKVSPPRGSVVACDFYNAGGLLSLSDEDIIKVLTDELLPSA
;
A
#
# COMPACT_ATOMS: atom_id res chain seq x y z
N VAL A 1 -14.58 4.01 -17.52
CA VAL A 1 -16.07 4.04 -17.66
C VAL A 1 -16.55 3.74 -19.08
N LYS A 2 -16.10 4.46 -20.11
CA LYS A 2 -16.61 4.30 -21.50
C LYS A 2 -16.41 2.89 -22.09
N SER A 3 -15.38 2.18 -21.62
CA SER A 3 -15.02 0.80 -21.98
C SER A 3 -15.66 -0.27 -21.10
N SER A 4 -16.40 0.10 -20.03
CA SER A 4 -17.00 -0.85 -19.08
C SER A 4 -18.51 -0.58 -18.97
N PRO A 5 -19.36 -1.47 -19.54
CA PRO A 5 -20.81 -1.34 -19.47
C PRO A 5 -21.37 -1.29 -18.05
N ASP A 6 -20.76 -2.02 -17.11
CA ASP A 6 -21.22 -2.09 -15.72
C ASP A 6 -20.96 -0.78 -14.98
N LEU A 7 -19.78 -0.18 -15.17
CA LEU A 7 -19.47 1.13 -14.61
C LEU A 7 -20.30 2.25 -15.26
N ALA A 8 -20.57 2.14 -16.57
CA ALA A 8 -21.35 3.13 -17.30
C ALA A 8 -22.81 3.23 -16.81
N ARG A 9 -23.37 2.15 -16.24
CA ARG A 9 -24.73 2.14 -15.68
C ARG A 9 -24.84 2.90 -14.36
N LEU A 10 -23.73 3.13 -13.68
CA LEU A 10 -23.70 3.80 -12.38
C LEU A 10 -23.59 5.33 -12.59
N PRO A 11 -24.61 6.13 -12.16
CA PRO A 11 -24.65 7.56 -12.46
C PRO A 11 -23.42 8.35 -11.96
N THR A 12 -22.85 7.95 -10.82
CA THR A 12 -21.65 8.57 -10.25
C THR A 12 -20.46 8.47 -11.20
N PHE A 13 -20.19 7.28 -11.74
CA PHE A 13 -19.07 7.05 -12.64
C PHE A 13 -19.29 7.71 -14.01
N SER A 14 -20.51 7.68 -14.53
CA SER A 14 -20.84 8.37 -15.79
C SER A 14 -20.72 9.89 -15.69
N LYS A 15 -21.15 10.49 -14.57
CA LYS A 15 -20.93 11.93 -14.32
C LYS A 15 -19.45 12.24 -14.17
N ALA A 16 -18.70 11.47 -13.39
CA ALA A 16 -17.26 11.66 -13.24
C ALA A 16 -16.53 11.59 -14.60
N ALA A 17 -16.85 10.59 -15.43
CA ALA A 17 -16.28 10.44 -16.77
C ALA A 17 -16.62 11.60 -17.73
N SER A 18 -17.77 12.26 -17.53
CA SER A 18 -18.18 13.41 -18.34
C SER A 18 -17.31 14.67 -18.12
N LEU A 19 -16.55 14.72 -17.01
CA LEU A 19 -15.70 15.86 -16.65
C LEU A 19 -14.40 15.94 -17.45
N LYS A 20 -14.16 15.00 -18.39
CA LYS A 20 -12.93 14.90 -19.21
C LYS A 20 -11.64 14.78 -18.39
N GLY A 21 -11.75 14.35 -17.13
CA GLY A 21 -10.62 14.02 -16.27
C GLY A 21 -10.08 12.60 -16.54
N ILE A 22 -8.96 12.28 -15.92
CA ILE A 22 -8.39 10.93 -15.90
C ILE A 22 -8.97 10.20 -14.68
N ASP A 23 -9.45 8.97 -14.86
CA ASP A 23 -9.81 8.10 -13.74
C ASP A 23 -8.56 7.45 -13.12
N VAL A 24 -8.56 7.35 -11.79
CA VAL A 24 -7.44 6.79 -11.02
C VAL A 24 -7.96 5.77 -10.02
N ILE A 25 -7.35 4.58 -9.98
CA ILE A 25 -7.46 3.65 -8.85
C ILE A 25 -6.17 3.77 -8.06
N SER A 26 -6.26 4.05 -6.77
CA SER A 26 -5.12 3.92 -5.86
C SER A 26 -5.38 2.74 -4.93
N CYS A 27 -4.42 1.84 -4.81
CA CYS A 27 -4.50 0.69 -3.92
C CYS A 27 -3.24 0.55 -3.08
N ARG A 28 -3.41 0.02 -1.86
CA ARG A 28 -2.33 -0.47 -1.02
C ARG A 28 -2.51 -1.97 -0.85
N ILE A 29 -1.44 -2.72 -1.10
CA ILE A 29 -1.44 -4.18 -1.15
C ILE A 29 -0.38 -4.66 -0.15
N TRP A 30 -0.79 -5.56 0.74
CA TRP A 30 0.07 -6.18 1.74
C TRP A 30 0.33 -7.62 1.33
N PHE A 31 1.60 -7.98 1.21
CA PHE A 31 2.04 -9.32 0.88
C PHE A 31 2.45 -10.07 2.14
N ASP A 32 2.12 -11.35 2.22
CA ASP A 32 2.62 -12.28 3.24
C ASP A 32 4.12 -12.59 3.08
N ARG A 33 4.73 -12.18 1.96
CA ARG A 33 6.13 -12.39 1.62
C ARG A 33 6.78 -11.10 1.17
N THR A 34 8.09 -11.00 1.33
CA THR A 34 8.86 -9.90 0.74
C THR A 34 8.93 -10.06 -0.77
N VAL A 35 8.61 -8.99 -1.50
CA VAL A 35 8.71 -8.94 -2.96
C VAL A 35 10.01 -8.25 -3.33
N PRO A 36 11.00 -8.96 -3.92
CA PRO A 36 12.23 -8.33 -4.35
C PRO A 36 11.96 -7.47 -5.59
N THR A 37 12.47 -6.24 -5.59
CA THR A 37 12.42 -5.37 -6.77
C THR A 37 13.78 -4.74 -7.00
N ARG A 38 14.07 -4.38 -8.25
CA ARG A 38 15.33 -3.71 -8.61
C ARG A 38 15.33 -2.26 -8.13
N THR A 39 14.19 -1.58 -8.28
CA THR A 39 13.96 -0.26 -7.72
C THR A 39 12.70 -0.28 -6.85
N PRO A 40 12.71 0.42 -5.71
CA PRO A 40 11.59 0.42 -4.78
C PRO A 40 10.43 1.31 -5.26
N ALA A 41 10.58 2.00 -6.40
CA ALA A 41 9.50 2.69 -7.07
C ALA A 41 9.78 2.75 -8.57
N ASN A 42 8.74 2.68 -9.40
CA ASN A 42 8.83 2.89 -10.84
C ASN A 42 7.44 3.13 -11.45
N VAL A 43 7.40 3.28 -12.77
CA VAL A 43 6.17 3.33 -13.58
C VAL A 43 5.90 1.98 -14.25
N PHE A 44 4.64 1.58 -14.25
CA PHE A 44 4.13 0.55 -15.16
C PHE A 44 3.63 1.23 -16.43
N SER A 45 4.30 0.97 -17.55
CA SER A 45 3.94 1.54 -18.84
C SER A 45 4.02 0.49 -19.93
N ARG A 46 3.06 0.51 -20.85
CA ARG A 46 3.02 -0.34 -22.05
C ARG A 46 2.97 -1.85 -21.78
N PHE A 47 2.43 -2.25 -20.63
CA PHE A 47 2.06 -3.65 -20.38
C PHE A 47 0.68 -3.92 -20.94
N ASP A 48 0.52 -4.97 -21.73
CA ASP A 48 -0.78 -5.38 -22.28
C ASP A 48 -1.79 -5.68 -21.16
N ALA A 49 -1.30 -6.22 -20.03
CA ALA A 49 -2.05 -6.47 -18.80
C ALA A 49 -2.76 -5.23 -18.24
N LEU A 50 -2.22 -4.03 -18.50
CA LEU A 50 -2.81 -2.76 -18.05
C LEU A 50 -4.02 -2.33 -18.88
N ARG A 51 -4.29 -2.95 -20.02
CA ARG A 51 -5.51 -2.70 -20.83
C ARG A 51 -5.71 -1.22 -21.18
N GLY A 52 -4.62 -0.52 -21.49
CA GLY A 52 -4.62 0.90 -21.82
C GLY A 52 -4.52 1.84 -20.60
N ALA A 53 -4.34 1.30 -19.40
CA ALA A 53 -3.93 2.05 -18.22
C ALA A 53 -2.40 2.25 -18.20
N GLY A 54 -1.97 3.23 -17.41
CA GLY A 54 -0.60 3.34 -16.91
C GLY A 54 -0.62 3.20 -15.39
N GLY A 55 0.53 3.02 -14.77
CA GLY A 55 0.59 3.07 -13.31
C GLY A 55 1.93 3.49 -12.74
N THR A 56 1.92 3.75 -11.45
CA THR A 56 3.10 3.95 -10.60
C THR A 56 3.01 2.97 -9.44
N PHE A 57 4.16 2.54 -8.93
CA PHE A 57 4.21 1.81 -7.67
C PHE A 57 5.32 2.31 -6.75
N PHE A 58 5.12 2.04 -5.46
CA PHE A 58 6.04 2.35 -4.38
C PHE A 58 6.06 1.17 -3.39
N MET A 59 7.19 0.49 -3.29
CA MET A 59 7.50 -0.51 -2.27
C MET A 59 7.75 0.22 -0.94
N LEU A 60 6.69 0.47 -0.18
CA LEU A 60 6.76 1.27 1.04
C LEU A 60 7.69 0.62 2.08
N ASP A 61 7.66 -0.70 2.20
CA ASP A 61 8.56 -1.45 3.09
C ASP A 61 10.04 -1.20 2.77
N GLN A 62 10.38 -1.00 1.50
CA GLN A 62 11.74 -0.74 1.04
C GLN A 62 12.12 0.74 1.11
N LEU A 63 11.16 1.66 0.96
CA LEU A 63 11.40 3.10 0.97
C LEU A 63 11.53 3.70 2.38
N GLN A 64 10.74 3.21 3.33
CA GLN A 64 10.66 3.76 4.70
C GLN A 64 10.96 2.74 5.80
N GLY A 65 11.31 1.50 5.43
CA GLY A 65 11.46 0.38 6.35
C GLY A 65 10.14 -0.34 6.60
N ASN A 66 10.20 -1.62 6.93
CA ASN A 66 9.03 -2.47 7.15
C ASN A 66 8.50 -2.31 8.59
N THR A 67 7.86 -1.18 8.86
CA THR A 67 7.46 -0.78 10.22
C THR A 67 6.07 -1.26 10.61
N ASP A 68 5.73 -1.13 11.91
CA ASP A 68 4.44 -1.54 12.45
C ASP A 68 3.25 -0.78 11.83
N GLU A 69 3.46 0.52 11.58
CA GLU A 69 2.47 1.46 11.06
C GLU A 69 2.08 1.21 9.60
N LEU A 70 2.98 0.63 8.80
CA LEU A 70 2.67 0.26 7.42
C LEU A 70 1.53 -0.75 7.31
N TRP A 71 1.30 -1.52 8.37
CA TRP A 71 0.27 -2.54 8.45
C TRP A 71 -0.92 -2.10 9.31
N GLY A 72 -1.01 -0.81 9.62
CA GLY A 72 -2.11 -0.24 10.39
C GLY A 72 -2.04 -0.51 11.89
N GLU A 73 -0.91 -0.99 12.40
CA GLU A 73 -0.68 -1.13 13.83
C GLU A 73 -0.11 0.18 14.38
N ALA A 74 -0.63 0.67 15.51
CA ALA A 74 -0.08 1.85 16.15
C ALA A 74 1.33 1.54 16.66
N SER A 75 2.28 2.44 16.45
CA SER A 75 3.43 2.52 17.34
C SER A 75 2.85 2.76 18.74
N ASP A 76 2.94 1.79 19.63
CA ASP A 76 2.70 2.03 21.06
C ASP A 76 3.85 2.93 21.56
N ALA A 77 3.81 4.20 21.19
CA ALA A 77 4.63 5.24 21.79
C ALA A 77 4.06 5.47 23.18
N LYS A 78 4.57 4.68 24.13
CA LYS A 78 4.54 5.02 25.54
C LYS A 78 5.12 6.41 25.74
N GLU A 79 4.26 7.40 25.97
CA GLU A 79 4.56 8.47 26.91
C GLU A 79 3.62 8.29 28.11
N GLU A 80 3.91 7.29 28.94
CA GLU A 80 3.57 7.39 30.35
C GLU A 80 4.47 8.47 30.94
N LYS A 81 3.99 9.72 30.94
CA LYS A 81 4.49 10.73 31.86
C LYS A 81 3.46 10.90 32.97
N GLU A 82 3.36 9.86 33.81
CA GLU A 82 2.65 9.94 35.08
C GLU A 82 3.55 10.60 36.12
N THR A 83 3.09 11.79 36.52
CA THR A 83 3.02 12.33 37.88
C THR A 83 4.28 12.78 38.65
N SER A 84 4.16 14.05 39.06
CA SER A 84 4.60 14.68 40.32
C SER A 84 6.08 14.69 40.68
N ASP A 85 6.60 15.91 40.72
CA ASP A 85 7.73 16.33 41.55
C ASP A 85 7.53 15.82 43.00
N ASP A 86 8.45 14.99 43.49
CA ASP A 86 9.09 15.09 44.82
C ASP A 86 10.04 13.89 45.06
N GLU A 87 10.99 14.08 45.98
CA GLU A 87 12.36 13.54 46.01
C GLU A 87 12.57 12.06 46.47
N ASP A 88 13.76 11.55 46.13
CA ASP A 88 14.58 10.48 46.77
C ASP A 88 14.19 8.98 46.71
N VAL A 89 15.09 8.17 46.10
CA VAL A 89 15.87 7.02 46.69
C VAL A 89 16.34 6.04 45.59
N GLU A 90 17.61 5.61 45.72
CA GLU A 90 18.37 4.70 44.84
C GLU A 90 17.85 3.25 44.72
N SER A 91 18.35 2.59 43.67
CA SER A 91 18.72 1.16 43.56
C SER A 91 17.68 0.14 43.06
N GLY A 92 17.93 -0.34 41.83
CA GLY A 92 18.01 -1.79 41.58
C GLY A 92 16.90 -2.39 40.71
N GLY A 93 17.25 -2.72 39.46
CA GLY A 93 16.43 -3.58 38.59
C GLY A 93 16.69 -3.30 37.12
N ASP A 94 17.71 -3.91 36.54
CA ASP A 94 17.87 -4.06 35.08
C ASP A 94 16.80 -5.04 34.57
N GLU A 95 15.54 -4.64 34.59
CA GLU A 95 14.50 -5.31 33.82
C GLU A 95 14.63 -4.82 32.38
N GLY A 96 15.55 -5.45 31.66
CA GLY A 96 15.77 -5.23 30.25
C GLY A 96 14.43 -5.24 29.52
N VAL A 97 14.11 -4.11 28.88
CA VAL A 97 12.95 -3.98 28.01
C VAL A 97 13.02 -5.11 26.99
N VAL A 98 12.14 -6.11 27.14
CA VAL A 98 11.99 -7.17 26.14
C VAL A 98 11.41 -6.47 24.91
N ALA A 99 12.27 -6.15 23.95
CA ALA A 99 11.85 -5.57 22.69
C ALA A 99 10.79 -6.51 22.08
N LYS A 100 9.58 -6.00 21.87
CA LYS A 100 8.51 -6.70 21.17
C LYS A 100 9.07 -7.05 19.78
N VAL A 101 9.43 -8.31 19.56
CA VAL A 101 9.86 -8.77 18.25
C VAL A 101 8.60 -8.94 17.42
N SER A 102 8.30 -7.93 16.60
CA SER A 102 7.19 -8.02 15.64
C SER A 102 7.42 -9.21 14.70
N PRO A 103 6.36 -9.95 14.33
CA PRO A 103 6.49 -11.09 13.42
C PRO A 103 7.08 -10.65 12.08
N PRO A 104 7.75 -11.55 11.35
CA PRO A 104 8.27 -11.24 10.02
C PRO A 104 7.14 -10.74 9.11
N ARG A 105 7.29 -9.53 8.59
CA ARG A 105 6.32 -8.89 7.68
C ARG A 105 6.81 -9.00 6.24
N GLY A 106 5.89 -9.20 5.31
CA GLY A 106 6.18 -9.15 3.87
C GLY A 106 6.24 -7.73 3.33
N SER A 107 6.08 -7.55 2.03
CA SER A 107 6.16 -6.22 1.40
C SER A 107 4.84 -5.48 1.43
N VAL A 108 4.91 -4.14 1.43
CA VAL A 108 3.74 -3.26 1.35
C VAL A 108 3.89 -2.36 0.13
N VAL A 109 2.99 -2.52 -0.83
CA VAL A 109 3.01 -1.80 -2.10
C VAL A 109 1.88 -0.80 -2.15
N ALA A 110 2.21 0.45 -2.48
CA ALA A 110 1.22 1.42 -2.94
C ALA A 110 1.27 1.53 -4.46
N CYS A 111 0.12 1.49 -5.13
CA CYS A 111 0.01 1.62 -6.57
C CYS A 111 -1.08 2.62 -6.97
N ASP A 112 -0.78 3.45 -7.95
CA ASP A 112 -1.77 4.28 -8.63
C ASP A 112 -1.87 3.84 -10.09
N PHE A 113 -3.08 3.50 -10.52
CA PHE A 113 -3.38 3.18 -11.92
C PHE A 113 -4.17 4.33 -12.54
N TYR A 114 -3.65 4.89 -13.63
CA TYR A 114 -4.24 5.99 -14.39
C TYR A 114 -4.94 5.45 -15.62
N ASN A 115 -6.08 6.07 -15.98
CA ASN A 115 -6.94 5.56 -17.06
C ASN A 115 -7.36 4.10 -16.78
N ALA A 116 -7.57 3.81 -15.50
CA ALA A 116 -7.84 2.50 -14.92
C ALA A 116 -9.22 1.95 -15.26
N GLY A 117 -10.01 2.61 -16.12
CA GLY A 117 -11.30 2.10 -16.59
C GLY A 117 -11.28 0.65 -17.12
N GLY A 118 -10.16 0.16 -17.64
CA GLY A 118 -9.98 -1.24 -18.06
C GLY A 118 -9.60 -2.21 -16.91
N LEU A 119 -9.11 -1.69 -15.80
CA LEU A 119 -8.77 -2.43 -14.58
C LEU A 119 -9.93 -2.44 -13.57
N LEU A 120 -10.73 -1.37 -13.51
CA LEU A 120 -11.88 -1.21 -12.60
C LEU A 120 -12.95 -2.31 -12.76
N SER A 121 -12.98 -3.02 -13.89
CA SER A 121 -13.92 -4.11 -14.14
C SER A 121 -13.40 -5.49 -13.74
N LEU A 122 -12.14 -5.59 -13.32
CA LEU A 122 -11.55 -6.84 -12.87
C LEU A 122 -11.94 -7.11 -11.41
N SER A 123 -11.92 -8.38 -11.01
CA SER A 123 -12.01 -8.76 -9.61
C SER A 123 -10.73 -8.42 -8.86
N ASP A 124 -10.79 -8.34 -7.54
CA ASP A 124 -9.62 -8.13 -6.69
C ASP A 124 -8.54 -9.20 -6.96
N GLU A 125 -8.90 -10.48 -7.04
CA GLU A 125 -7.97 -11.55 -7.42
C GLU A 125 -7.28 -11.33 -8.77
N ASP A 126 -8.01 -10.86 -9.78
CA ASP A 126 -7.44 -10.64 -11.12
C ASP A 126 -6.50 -9.42 -11.14
N ILE A 127 -6.84 -8.36 -10.40
CA ILE A 127 -5.96 -7.20 -10.21
C ILE A 127 -4.67 -7.62 -9.50
N ILE A 128 -4.80 -8.42 -8.43
CA ILE A 128 -3.64 -8.94 -7.68
C ILE A 128 -2.74 -9.77 -8.60
N LYS A 129 -3.29 -10.71 -9.39
CA LYS A 129 -2.51 -11.52 -10.33
C LYS A 129 -1.79 -10.68 -11.37
N VAL A 130 -2.46 -9.71 -12.00
CA VAL A 130 -1.82 -8.79 -12.95
C VAL A 130 -0.62 -8.10 -12.27
N LEU A 131 -0.82 -7.61 -11.06
CA LEU A 131 0.22 -6.93 -10.31
C LEU A 131 1.39 -7.85 -9.95
N THR A 132 1.12 -9.05 -9.42
CA THR A 132 2.16 -9.96 -8.91
C THR A 132 2.87 -10.75 -9.99
N ASP A 133 2.18 -11.09 -11.07
CA ASP A 133 2.68 -12.05 -12.06
C ASP A 133 3.24 -11.34 -13.29
N GLU A 134 2.67 -10.18 -13.66
CA GLU A 134 3.03 -9.48 -14.89
C GLU A 134 3.78 -8.17 -14.64
N LEU A 135 3.33 -7.36 -13.67
CA LEU A 135 3.83 -6.00 -13.47
C LEU A 135 5.06 -5.94 -12.57
N LEU A 136 4.95 -6.34 -11.29
CA LEU A 136 6.03 -6.22 -10.31
C LEU A 136 7.30 -7.00 -10.68
N PRO A 137 7.24 -8.23 -11.21
CA PRO A 137 8.45 -8.97 -11.61
C PRO A 137 9.20 -8.31 -12.76
N SER A 138 8.51 -7.50 -13.57
CA SER A 138 9.03 -6.89 -14.80
C SER A 138 9.49 -5.44 -14.61
N ALA A 139 9.46 -4.91 -13.39
CA ALA A 139 9.61 -3.49 -13.08
C ALA A 139 11.05 -3.00 -12.79
#